data_AF-A0A0F2RIL5-F1
#
_entry.id   AF-A0A0F2RIL5-F1
#
_cell.length_a   1.000
_cell.length_b   1.000
_cell.length_c   1.000
_cell.angle_alpha   90.00
_cell.angle_beta   90.00
_cell.angle_gamma   90.00
#
_symmetry.space_group_name_H-M   'P 1'
#
loop_
_entity.id
_entity.type
_entity.pdbx_description
1 polymer ?
#
loop_
_entity_poly.entity_id
_entity_poly.type
_entity_poly.pdbx_seq_one_letter_code
_entity_poly.pdbx_strand_id
1 'polypeptide(L)'
;MTLRSRLSRSGLAATALAIALLSGGPSGEFGGGRALAFGRTLDEIFRGSVRQENDGALPSYILNRGLPPVPVPKPLTPEQAAELGRNSGAGVLEYDLGQPLTWLEVVQQVAGGTPSPFAVDEVRRRGDTGDGQAVELLAWMHANGVGVRRDLPRAFSLYVEASSMGIEAARENAGAVFRSMNVEQRAQVKNPFN
;
A
#
# COMPACT_ATOMS: atom_id res chain seq x y z
N MET A 1 15.69 49.09 -36.84
CA MET A 1 14.41 49.12 -36.12
C MET A 1 14.18 47.78 -35.45
N THR A 2 14.29 47.79 -34.13
CA THR A 2 14.27 46.67 -33.18
C THR A 2 12.88 46.50 -32.61
N LEU A 3 12.37 45.27 -32.55
CA LEU A 3 11.38 44.86 -31.56
C LEU A 3 11.75 43.46 -31.06
N ARG A 4 12.47 43.46 -29.93
CA ARG A 4 12.74 42.28 -29.09
C ARG A 4 11.55 42.12 -28.14
N SER A 5 10.78 41.04 -28.27
CA SER A 5 9.90 40.59 -27.18
C SER A 5 10.71 39.73 -26.22
N ARG A 6 11.09 40.35 -25.09
CA ARG A 6 11.47 39.65 -23.86
C ARG A 6 10.20 39.15 -23.19
N LEU A 7 10.23 37.94 -22.64
CA LEU A 7 9.57 37.47 -21.42
C LEU A 7 9.82 35.95 -21.36
N SER A 8 10.07 35.29 -20.25
CA SER A 8 10.56 35.65 -18.93
C SER A 8 10.80 34.32 -18.23
N ARG A 9 11.88 34.26 -17.45
CA ARG A 9 12.36 33.18 -16.59
C ARG A 9 11.28 32.21 -16.08
N SER A 10 11.41 30.94 -16.45
CA SER A 10 10.83 29.80 -15.75
C SER A 10 11.67 29.47 -14.51
N GLY A 11 11.13 29.77 -13.34
CA GLY A 11 11.56 29.29 -12.04
C GLY A 11 10.35 29.33 -11.11
N LEU A 12 10.35 28.46 -10.08
CA LEU A 12 9.33 28.14 -9.06
C LEU A 12 8.85 26.69 -9.28
N ALA A 13 9.40 25.66 -8.64
CA ALA A 13 9.56 25.40 -7.19
C ALA A 13 8.23 25.39 -6.42
N ALA A 14 7.78 24.15 -6.18
CA ALA A 14 7.29 23.59 -4.92
C ALA A 14 6.20 24.29 -4.10
N THR A 15 5.13 23.52 -3.87
CA THR A 15 4.43 23.30 -2.58
C THR A 15 3.85 24.51 -1.82
N ALA A 16 2.53 24.55 -1.70
CA ALA A 16 1.83 24.67 -0.42
C ALA A 16 0.32 24.51 -0.62
N LEU A 17 -0.24 23.48 0.01
CA LEU A 17 -1.67 23.25 0.16
C LEU A 17 -2.17 24.21 1.26
N ALA A 18 -3.07 25.13 0.93
CA ALA A 18 -3.76 25.99 1.91
C ALA A 18 -5.26 25.68 1.89
N ILE A 19 -5.71 25.06 2.98
CA ILE A 19 -7.11 24.77 3.31
C ILE A 19 -7.74 26.07 3.82
N ALA A 20 -8.79 26.57 3.16
CA ALA A 20 -9.72 27.53 3.78
C ALA A 20 -11.03 27.72 2.98
N LEU A 21 -12.15 27.48 3.68
CA LEU A 21 -13.43 28.17 3.63
C LEU A 21 -14.28 28.04 2.35
N LEU A 22 -15.44 27.39 2.46
CA LEU A 22 -16.69 28.12 2.75
C LEU A 22 -17.85 27.16 2.98
N SER A 23 -18.31 27.19 4.23
CA SER A 23 -19.60 26.72 4.71
C SER A 23 -20.74 27.47 4.03
N GLY A 24 -21.69 26.72 3.46
CA GLY A 24 -23.01 27.19 3.09
C GLY A 24 -23.96 25.99 3.04
N GLY A 25 -24.91 25.93 3.99
CA GLY A 25 -25.92 24.86 4.08
C GLY A 25 -26.97 24.90 2.95
N PRO A 26 -28.12 24.17 3.05
CA PRO A 26 -28.97 24.16 4.25
C PRO A 26 -29.57 22.79 4.67
N SER A 27 -29.84 22.72 5.98
CA SER A 27 -31.08 22.25 6.61
C SER A 27 -31.60 20.83 6.34
N GLY A 28 -31.32 19.95 7.32
CA GLY A 28 -32.11 18.77 7.64
C GLY A 28 -31.94 18.49 9.13
N GLU A 29 -32.86 18.98 9.94
CA GLU A 29 -32.88 18.84 11.39
C GLU A 29 -32.96 17.37 11.81
N PHE A 30 -31.97 16.91 12.59
CA PHE A 30 -32.17 15.83 13.53
C PHE A 30 -31.57 16.25 14.87
N GLY A 31 -32.46 16.55 15.81
CA GLY A 31 -32.12 16.90 17.18
C GLY A 31 -31.53 15.73 17.95
N GLY A 32 -30.71 16.07 18.95
CA GLY A 32 -30.39 15.19 20.07
C GLY A 32 -28.95 14.65 20.09
N GLY A 33 -28.04 15.41 20.72
CA GLY A 33 -26.93 14.85 21.50
C GLY A 33 -25.72 14.31 20.75
N ARG A 34 -24.81 15.20 20.31
CA ARG A 34 -23.43 14.82 20.00
C ARG A 34 -22.64 14.63 21.30
N ALA A 35 -22.43 13.37 21.71
CA ALA A 35 -21.37 13.00 22.64
C ALA A 35 -20.31 12.20 21.88
N LEU A 36 -19.07 12.67 21.95
CA LEU A 36 -17.88 12.14 21.28
C LEU A 36 -17.63 10.68 21.69
N ALA A 37 -17.79 9.73 20.76
CA ALA A 37 -17.61 8.30 20.98
C ALA A 37 -16.12 7.87 20.93
N PHE A 38 -15.26 8.51 21.73
CA PHE A 38 -13.83 8.15 21.84
C PHE A 38 -13.45 7.58 23.22
N GLY A 39 -14.39 6.93 23.93
CA GLY A 39 -14.12 6.51 25.31
C GLY A 39 -14.86 5.29 25.83
N ARG A 40 -15.48 4.44 24.99
CA ARG A 40 -16.04 3.18 25.47
C ARG A 40 -15.04 2.04 25.25
N THR A 41 -14.69 1.36 26.33
CA THR A 41 -13.95 0.10 26.23
C THR A 41 -14.80 -0.95 25.52
N LEU A 42 -14.16 -1.97 24.92
CA LEU A 42 -14.85 -3.10 24.28
C LEU A 42 -15.91 -3.73 25.21
N ASP A 43 -15.62 -3.77 26.50
CA ASP A 43 -16.52 -4.27 27.54
C ASP A 43 -17.75 -3.37 27.75
N GLU A 44 -17.61 -2.05 27.74
CA GLU A 44 -18.74 -1.11 27.80
C GLU A 44 -19.61 -1.14 26.55
N ILE A 45 -19.00 -1.34 25.38
CA ILE A 45 -19.75 -1.55 24.14
C ILE A 45 -20.57 -2.84 24.25
N PHE A 46 -19.97 -3.92 24.73
CA PHE A 46 -20.63 -5.21 24.90
C PHE A 46 -21.79 -5.15 25.91
N ARG A 47 -21.56 -4.59 27.11
CA ARG A 47 -22.63 -4.40 28.11
C ARG A 47 -23.75 -3.48 27.62
N GLY A 48 -23.40 -2.47 26.80
CA GLY A 48 -24.38 -1.62 26.13
C GLY A 48 -25.26 -2.39 25.14
N SER A 49 -24.66 -3.27 24.33
CA SER A 49 -25.37 -4.12 23.37
C SER A 49 -26.35 -5.06 24.06
N VAL A 50 -25.91 -5.73 25.13
CA VAL A 50 -26.75 -6.69 25.88
C VAL A 50 -27.94 -6.00 26.56
N ARG A 51 -27.77 -4.76 27.04
CA ARG A 51 -28.89 -3.97 27.60
C ARG A 51 -29.90 -3.58 26.52
N GLN A 52 -29.41 -3.12 25.37
CA GLN A 52 -30.25 -2.70 24.25
C GLN A 52 -31.11 -3.85 23.68
N GLU A 53 -30.58 -5.09 23.69
CA GLU A 53 -31.33 -6.29 23.28
C GLU A 53 -32.40 -6.70 24.32
N ASN A 54 -32.20 -6.39 25.60
CA ASN A 54 -33.15 -6.68 26.68
C ASN A 54 -34.20 -5.56 26.89
N ASP A 55 -33.99 -4.36 26.35
CA ASP A 55 -34.93 -3.23 26.41
C ASP A 55 -36.18 -3.41 25.51
N GLY A 56 -36.47 -4.65 25.10
CA GLY A 56 -37.68 -5.02 24.36
C GLY A 56 -37.58 -4.85 22.83
N ALA A 57 -36.43 -4.42 22.31
CA ALA A 57 -36.15 -4.44 20.89
C ALA A 57 -35.84 -5.88 20.45
N LEU A 58 -36.79 -6.52 19.77
CA LEU A 58 -36.57 -7.86 19.22
C LEU A 58 -35.36 -7.82 18.26
N PRO A 59 -34.41 -8.77 18.37
CA PRO A 59 -33.29 -8.87 17.45
C PRO A 59 -33.73 -8.85 15.98
N SER A 60 -32.90 -8.30 15.10
CA SER A 60 -33.23 -8.04 13.69
C SER A 60 -33.72 -9.29 12.94
N TYR A 61 -33.22 -10.48 13.32
CA TYR A 61 -33.64 -11.76 12.76
C TYR A 61 -35.05 -12.21 13.20
N ILE A 62 -35.57 -11.69 14.31
CA ILE A 62 -36.97 -11.89 14.75
C ILE A 62 -37.91 -10.89 14.05
N LEU A 63 -37.47 -9.65 13.83
CA LEU A 63 -38.25 -8.64 13.06
C LEU A 63 -38.39 -9.02 11.58
N ASN A 64 -37.43 -9.77 11.02
CA ASN A 64 -37.47 -10.27 9.64
C ASN A 64 -38.38 -11.50 9.44
N ARG A 65 -39.11 -11.94 10.47
CA ARG A 65 -40.01 -13.09 10.40
C ARG A 65 -41.27 -12.71 9.61
N GLY A 66 -41.31 -13.08 8.34
CA GLY A 66 -42.45 -12.83 7.44
C GLY A 66 -42.20 -11.78 6.36
N LEU A 67 -41.03 -11.14 6.34
CA LEU A 67 -40.58 -10.42 5.15
C LEU A 67 -40.27 -11.44 4.04
N PRO A 68 -40.64 -11.17 2.79
CA PRO A 68 -40.20 -12.01 1.68
C PRO A 68 -38.67 -12.07 1.71
N PRO A 69 -38.07 -13.24 1.41
CA PRO A 69 -36.62 -13.33 1.31
C PRO A 69 -36.14 -12.22 0.39
N VAL A 70 -35.10 -11.48 0.81
CA VAL A 70 -34.48 -10.47 -0.04
C VAL A 70 -34.22 -11.17 -1.37
N PRO A 71 -34.78 -10.69 -2.50
CA PRO A 71 -34.61 -11.36 -3.77
C PRO A 71 -33.11 -11.42 -4.01
N VAL A 72 -32.56 -12.63 -3.98
CA VAL A 72 -31.15 -12.85 -4.29
C VAL A 72 -31.00 -12.31 -5.71
N PRO A 73 -30.17 -11.27 -5.94
CA PRO A 73 -30.02 -10.72 -7.27
C PRO A 73 -29.63 -11.88 -8.19
N LYS A 74 -30.41 -12.05 -9.27
CA LYS A 74 -30.17 -13.12 -10.24
C LYS A 74 -28.70 -13.03 -10.68
N PRO A 75 -27.96 -14.15 -10.72
CA PRO A 75 -26.59 -14.12 -11.22
C PRO A 75 -26.59 -13.43 -12.58
N LEU A 76 -25.64 -12.52 -12.77
CA LEU A 76 -25.53 -11.70 -13.98
C LEU A 76 -25.52 -12.62 -15.20
N THR A 77 -26.25 -12.23 -16.23
CA THR A 77 -26.13 -12.91 -17.53
C THR A 77 -24.71 -12.68 -18.09
N PRO A 78 -24.20 -13.57 -18.97
CA PRO A 78 -22.89 -13.39 -19.59
C PRO A 78 -22.71 -12.02 -20.25
N GLU A 79 -23.78 -11.46 -20.83
CA GLU A 79 -23.79 -10.14 -21.45
C GLU A 79 -23.66 -9.01 -20.42
N GLN A 80 -24.45 -9.06 -19.33
CA GLN A 80 -24.36 -8.09 -18.23
C GLN A 80 -23.01 -8.14 -17.51
N ALA A 81 -22.46 -9.35 -17.32
CA ALA A 81 -21.11 -9.53 -16.77
C ALA A 81 -20.03 -8.96 -17.71
N ALA A 82 -20.16 -9.16 -19.02
CA ALA A 82 -19.26 -8.60 -20.02
C ALA A 82 -19.39 -7.08 -20.18
N GLU A 83 -20.54 -6.48 -19.87
CA GLU A 83 -20.73 -5.03 -19.82
C GLU A 83 -20.11 -4.42 -18.55
N LEU A 84 -20.28 -5.07 -17.39
CA LEU A 84 -19.65 -4.68 -16.12
C LEU A 84 -18.12 -4.79 -16.15
N GLY A 85 -17.57 -5.85 -16.77
CA GLY A 85 -16.12 -6.03 -16.92
C GLY A 85 -15.48 -4.99 -17.87
N ARG A 86 -16.27 -4.35 -18.74
CA ARG A 86 -15.76 -3.36 -19.70
C ARG A 86 -15.74 -1.93 -19.19
N ASN A 87 -16.51 -1.58 -18.14
CA ASN A 87 -16.58 -0.19 -17.68
C ASN A 87 -17.16 -0.03 -16.26
N SER A 88 -16.67 -0.81 -15.30
CA SER A 88 -17.19 -0.74 -13.94
C SER A 88 -17.00 0.63 -13.27
N GLY A 89 -16.05 1.48 -13.71
CA GLY A 89 -15.88 2.89 -13.29
C GLY A 89 -15.53 3.09 -11.81
N ALA A 90 -15.97 2.19 -10.93
CA ALA A 90 -15.28 1.77 -9.74
C ALA A 90 -13.96 1.18 -10.21
N GLY A 91 -12.83 1.73 -9.76
CA GLY A 91 -11.50 1.21 -10.03
C GLY A 91 -11.24 -0.16 -9.40
N VAL A 92 -12.14 -1.12 -9.62
CA VAL A 92 -11.89 -2.54 -9.45
C VAL A 92 -10.96 -2.89 -10.60
N LEU A 93 -9.65 -2.78 -10.33
CA LEU A 93 -8.67 -3.50 -11.09
C LEU A 93 -9.09 -4.97 -10.99
N GLU A 94 -9.74 -5.48 -12.03
CA GLU A 94 -9.90 -6.91 -12.22
C GLU A 94 -8.49 -7.45 -12.44
N TYR A 95 -7.78 -7.66 -11.33
CA TYR A 95 -6.54 -8.40 -11.34
C TYR A 95 -6.95 -9.81 -11.75
N ASP A 96 -6.56 -10.21 -12.96
CA ASP A 96 -6.65 -11.59 -13.38
C ASP A 96 -5.76 -12.42 -12.44
N LEU A 97 -6.34 -12.90 -11.34
CA LEU A 97 -5.67 -13.68 -10.30
C LEU A 97 -5.09 -15.01 -10.85
N GLY A 98 -5.37 -15.33 -12.12
CA GLY A 98 -4.83 -16.50 -12.82
C GLY A 98 -3.48 -16.27 -13.50
N GLN A 99 -3.06 -15.03 -13.75
CA GLN A 99 -1.78 -14.74 -14.40
C GLN A 99 -0.67 -14.56 -13.36
N PRO A 100 0.46 -15.29 -13.46
CA PRO A 100 1.60 -15.03 -12.59
C PRO A 100 2.13 -13.62 -12.85
N LEU A 101 2.43 -12.88 -11.78
CA LEU A 101 3.04 -11.55 -11.86
C LEU A 101 4.29 -11.60 -12.76
N THR A 102 4.33 -10.73 -13.76
CA THR A 102 5.52 -10.60 -14.59
C THR A 102 6.65 -9.95 -13.78
N TRP A 103 7.90 -10.25 -14.12
CA TRP A 103 9.04 -9.64 -13.41
C TRP A 103 9.03 -8.11 -13.50
N LEU A 104 8.61 -7.57 -14.64
CA LEU A 104 8.51 -6.13 -14.85
C LEU A 104 7.50 -5.48 -13.89
N GLU A 105 6.34 -6.11 -13.68
CA GLU A 105 5.33 -5.62 -12.73
C GLU A 105 5.83 -5.68 -11.29
N VAL A 106 6.57 -6.74 -10.94
CA VAL A 106 7.19 -6.86 -9.61
C VAL A 106 8.16 -5.69 -9.37
N VAL A 107 9.06 -5.43 -10.33
CA VAL A 107 10.01 -4.31 -10.24
C VAL A 107 9.29 -2.96 -10.16
N GLN A 108 8.25 -2.74 -10.97
CA GLN A 108 7.43 -1.52 -10.94
C GLN A 108 6.74 -1.33 -9.57
N GLN A 109 6.19 -2.38 -9.00
CA GLN A 109 5.54 -2.33 -7.68
C GLN A 109 6.55 -2.01 -6.57
N VAL A 110 7.74 -2.62 -6.62
CA VAL A 110 8.82 -2.34 -5.67
C VAL A 110 9.32 -0.90 -5.82
N ALA A 111 9.51 -0.42 -7.06
CA ALA A 111 9.89 0.96 -7.34
C ALA A 111 8.81 1.97 -6.91
N GLY A 112 7.54 1.59 -6.97
CA GLY A 112 6.41 2.37 -6.46
C GLY A 112 6.33 2.47 -4.93
N GLY A 113 7.15 1.72 -4.19
CA GLY A 113 7.25 1.81 -2.72
C GLY A 113 6.19 1.03 -1.95
N THR A 114 5.13 0.56 -2.61
CA THR A 114 4.07 -0.26 -2.03
C THR A 114 3.96 -1.61 -2.76
N PRO A 115 4.95 -2.51 -2.65
CA PRO A 115 4.86 -3.82 -3.27
C PRO A 115 3.77 -4.66 -2.61
N SER A 116 3.03 -5.42 -3.41
CA SER A 116 2.11 -6.44 -2.88
C SER A 116 2.90 -7.56 -2.19
N PRO A 117 2.31 -8.29 -1.23
CA PRO A 117 2.97 -9.43 -0.59
C PRO A 117 3.45 -10.49 -1.61
N PHE A 118 2.70 -10.69 -2.70
CA PHE A 118 3.06 -11.58 -3.79
C PHE A 118 4.31 -11.12 -4.55
N ALA A 119 4.46 -9.80 -4.77
CA ALA A 119 5.66 -9.25 -5.38
C ALA A 119 6.88 -9.48 -4.48
N VAL A 120 6.76 -9.27 -3.15
CA VAL A 120 7.85 -9.55 -2.20
C VAL A 120 8.25 -11.02 -2.22
N ASP A 121 7.26 -11.92 -2.27
CA ASP A 121 7.49 -13.36 -2.31
C ASP A 121 8.18 -13.79 -3.62
N GLU A 122 7.77 -13.23 -4.75
CA GLU A 122 8.38 -13.50 -6.06
C GLU A 122 9.84 -13.04 -6.12
N VAL A 123 10.18 -11.88 -5.55
CA VAL A 123 11.57 -11.42 -5.43
C VAL A 123 12.41 -12.39 -4.60
N ARG A 124 11.87 -12.87 -3.47
CA ARG A 124 12.57 -13.85 -2.62
C ARG A 124 12.80 -15.16 -3.36
N ARG A 125 11.75 -15.70 -3.98
CA ARG A 125 11.81 -16.94 -4.76
C ARG A 125 12.85 -16.85 -5.88
N ARG A 126 12.90 -15.73 -6.60
CA ARG A 126 13.91 -15.51 -7.66
C ARG A 126 15.32 -15.38 -7.09
N GLY A 127 15.47 -14.69 -5.96
CA GLY A 127 16.74 -14.62 -5.23
C GLY A 127 17.25 -16.01 -4.84
N ASP A 128 16.36 -16.86 -4.32
CA ASP A 128 16.69 -18.25 -3.96
C ASP A 128 17.07 -19.11 -5.18
N THR A 129 16.56 -18.79 -6.37
CA THR A 129 16.97 -19.44 -7.62
C THR A 129 18.29 -18.91 -8.20
N GLY A 130 18.92 -17.93 -7.56
CA GLY A 130 20.21 -17.37 -7.98
C GLY A 130 20.12 -16.27 -9.04
N ASP A 131 18.98 -15.60 -9.18
CA ASP A 131 18.85 -14.43 -10.04
C ASP A 131 19.50 -13.21 -9.37
N GLY A 132 20.67 -12.80 -9.88
CA GLY A 132 21.42 -11.67 -9.34
C GLY A 132 20.65 -10.35 -9.33
N GLN A 133 19.75 -10.11 -10.29
CA GLN A 133 18.91 -8.91 -10.29
C GLN A 133 17.87 -8.95 -9.17
N ALA A 134 17.32 -10.12 -8.88
CA ALA A 134 16.39 -10.30 -7.78
C ALA A 134 17.08 -10.16 -6.41
N VAL A 135 18.31 -10.67 -6.27
CA VAL A 135 19.13 -10.48 -5.06
C VAL A 135 19.44 -8.99 -4.83
N GLU A 136 19.81 -8.25 -5.87
CA GLU A 136 20.03 -6.81 -5.78
C GLU A 136 18.74 -6.07 -5.36
N LEU A 137 17.62 -6.41 -5.99
CA LEU A 137 16.33 -5.80 -5.65
C LEU A 137 15.92 -6.10 -4.20
N LEU A 138 16.13 -7.32 -3.73
CA LEU A 138 15.89 -7.71 -2.34
C LEU A 138 16.79 -6.91 -1.37
N ALA A 139 18.06 -6.72 -1.72
CA ALA A 139 18.98 -5.89 -0.95
C ALA A 139 18.48 -4.44 -0.86
N TRP A 140 18.00 -3.89 -1.97
CA TRP A 140 17.40 -2.55 -2.02
C TRP A 140 16.14 -2.44 -1.17
N MET A 141 15.27 -3.46 -1.20
CA MET A 141 14.06 -3.53 -0.37
C MET A 141 14.41 -3.52 1.12
N HIS A 142 15.42 -4.27 1.55
CA HIS A 142 15.90 -4.26 2.93
C HIS A 142 16.58 -2.94 3.33
N ALA A 143 17.30 -2.29 2.42
CA ALA A 143 17.95 -1.02 2.69
C ALA A 143 16.94 0.12 2.92
N ASN A 144 15.87 0.15 2.11
CA ASN A 144 14.84 1.20 2.15
C ASN A 144 13.65 0.85 3.05
N GLY A 145 13.45 -0.42 3.38
CA GLY A 145 12.28 -0.89 4.14
C GLY A 145 11.01 -0.99 3.29
N VAL A 146 11.14 -1.34 2.01
CA VAL A 146 10.02 -1.41 1.06
C VAL A 146 9.47 -2.84 1.05
N GLY A 147 8.24 -3.03 1.53
CA GLY A 147 7.60 -4.35 1.64
C GLY A 147 8.21 -5.30 2.68
N VAL A 148 9.37 -4.95 3.26
CA VAL A 148 10.08 -5.71 4.29
C VAL A 148 10.58 -4.77 5.39
N ARG A 149 10.88 -5.31 6.57
CA ARG A 149 11.51 -4.54 7.64
C ARG A 149 12.90 -4.07 7.19
N ARG A 150 13.18 -2.79 7.42
CA ARG A 150 14.48 -2.18 7.12
C ARG A 150 15.58 -2.85 7.95
N ASP A 151 16.59 -3.37 7.27
CA ASP A 151 17.73 -4.07 7.86
C ASP A 151 18.98 -3.81 7.01
N LEU A 152 19.81 -2.87 7.45
CA LEU A 152 21.02 -2.46 6.74
C LEU A 152 22.09 -3.58 6.73
N PRO A 153 22.41 -4.24 7.86
CA PRO A 153 23.30 -5.41 7.86
C PRO A 153 22.91 -6.49 6.86
N ARG A 154 21.62 -6.84 6.80
CA ARG A 154 21.13 -7.83 5.84
C ARG A 154 21.23 -7.32 4.40
N ALA A 155 20.85 -6.06 4.14
CA ALA A 155 20.96 -5.45 2.83
C ALA A 155 22.41 -5.47 2.30
N PHE A 156 23.39 -5.16 3.16
CA PHE A 156 24.80 -5.18 2.76
C PHE A 156 25.28 -6.58 2.39
N SER A 157 24.93 -7.59 3.17
CA SER A 157 25.26 -8.99 2.86
C SER A 157 24.68 -9.41 1.51
N LEU A 158 23.44 -9.01 1.21
CA LEU A 158 22.80 -9.30 -0.08
C LEU A 158 23.46 -8.55 -1.25
N TYR A 159 23.89 -7.30 -1.07
CA TYR A 159 24.65 -6.59 -2.11
C TYR A 159 26.04 -7.20 -2.36
N VAL A 160 26.70 -7.71 -1.31
CA VAL A 160 27.95 -8.46 -1.46
C VAL A 160 27.72 -9.72 -2.30
N GLU A 161 26.61 -10.43 -2.06
CA GLU A 161 26.20 -11.60 -2.84
C GLU A 161 25.85 -11.24 -4.29
N ALA A 162 25.05 -10.19 -4.52
CA ALA A 162 24.77 -9.72 -5.88
C ALA A 162 26.06 -9.32 -6.62
N SER A 163 27.04 -8.75 -5.92
CA SER A 163 28.35 -8.43 -6.50
C SER A 163 29.15 -9.68 -6.87
N SER A 164 29.05 -10.78 -6.11
CA SER A 164 29.72 -12.05 -6.48
C SER A 164 29.03 -12.75 -7.66
N MET A 165 27.74 -12.47 -7.87
CA MET A 165 26.97 -12.89 -9.04
C MET A 165 27.22 -12.04 -10.29
N GLY A 166 28.08 -11.01 -10.22
CA GLY A 166 28.48 -10.18 -11.36
C GLY A 166 27.62 -8.93 -11.59
N ILE A 167 26.78 -8.54 -10.63
CA ILE A 167 26.04 -7.27 -10.71
C ILE A 167 26.98 -6.10 -10.43
N GLU A 168 27.27 -5.30 -11.45
CA GLU A 168 28.27 -4.22 -11.38
C GLU A 168 27.87 -3.10 -10.40
N ALA A 169 26.58 -2.75 -10.35
CA ALA A 169 26.04 -1.74 -9.44
C ALA A 169 26.05 -2.18 -7.96
N ALA A 170 26.11 -3.48 -7.68
CA ALA A 170 25.96 -4.01 -6.34
C ALA A 170 27.11 -3.60 -5.41
N ARG A 171 28.34 -3.50 -5.92
CA ARG A 171 29.51 -3.06 -5.12
C ARG A 171 29.36 -1.61 -4.65
N GLU A 172 28.92 -0.72 -5.54
CA GLU A 172 28.71 0.69 -5.21
C GLU A 172 27.58 0.85 -4.19
N ASN A 173 26.48 0.13 -4.40
CA ASN A 173 25.33 0.09 -3.49
C ASN A 173 25.72 -0.48 -2.11
N ALA A 174 26.52 -1.55 -2.04
CA ALA A 174 27.07 -2.07 -0.80
C ALA A 174 27.88 -1.00 -0.05
N GLY A 175 28.75 -0.26 -0.76
CA GLY A 175 29.51 0.85 -0.19
C GLY A 175 28.62 1.97 0.35
N ALA A 176 27.53 2.31 -0.35
CA ALA A 176 26.57 3.30 0.11
C ALA A 176 25.82 2.85 1.37
N VAL A 177 25.37 1.60 1.42
CA VAL A 177 24.71 1.02 2.61
C VAL A 177 25.68 0.97 3.79
N PHE A 178 26.93 0.55 3.58
CA PHE A 178 27.93 0.51 4.66
C PHE A 178 28.19 1.89 5.26
N ARG A 179 28.23 2.94 4.42
CA ARG A 179 28.37 4.33 4.89
C ARG A 179 27.16 4.82 5.69
N SER A 180 25.95 4.35 5.39
CA SER A 180 24.74 4.72 6.12
C SER A 180 24.52 3.96 7.43
N MET A 181 25.19 2.82 7.63
CA MET A 181 25.13 2.05 8.87
C MET A 181 25.73 2.79 10.07
N ASN A 182 25.17 2.53 11.25
CA ASN A 182 25.76 2.91 12.52
C ASN A 182 26.92 1.96 12.94
N VAL A 183 27.61 2.29 14.01
CA VAL A 183 28.81 1.54 14.47
C VAL A 183 28.46 0.08 14.83
N GLU A 184 27.33 -0.14 15.49
CA GLU A 184 26.88 -1.47 15.90
C GLU A 184 26.54 -2.36 14.69
N GLN A 185 25.87 -1.80 13.68
CA GLN A 185 25.51 -2.49 12.45
C GLN A 185 26.75 -2.87 11.64
N ARG A 186 27.76 -1.98 11.56
CA ARG A 186 29.03 -2.28 10.89
C ARG A 186 29.81 -3.39 11.58
N ALA A 187 29.70 -3.50 12.90
CA ALA A 187 30.34 -4.59 13.65
C ALA A 187 29.72 -5.96 13.34
N GLN A 188 28.48 -6.01 12.86
CA GLN A 188 27.79 -7.26 12.50
C GLN A 188 28.14 -7.78 11.11
N VAL A 189 28.69 -6.93 10.23
CA VAL A 189 28.97 -7.28 8.83
C VAL A 189 30.46 -7.27 8.54
N LYS A 190 30.92 -8.25 7.75
CA LYS A 190 32.28 -8.29 7.22
C LYS A 190 32.31 -7.63 5.85
N ASN A 191 33.07 -6.54 5.69
CA ASN A 191 33.24 -5.88 4.40
C ASN A 191 34.35 -6.57 3.59
N PRO A 192 34.05 -7.24 2.46
CA PRO A 192 35.06 -7.92 1.65
C PRO A 192 35.77 -6.99 0.65
N PHE A 193 35.33 -5.72 0.53
CA PHE A 193 35.81 -4.80 -0.50
C PHE A 193 36.93 -3.86 -0.04
N ASN A 194 37.35 -3.98 1.22
CA ASN A 194 38.24 -3.04 1.90
C ASN A 194 39.39 -3.75 2.60
#